data_AF-A0A349B733-F1
#
_entry.id   AF-A0A349B733-F1
#
_cell.length_a   1.000
_cell.length_b   1.000
_cell.length_c   1.000
_cell.angle_alpha   90.00
_cell.angle_beta   90.00
_cell.angle_gamma   90.00
#
_symmetry.space_group_name_H-M   'P 1'
#
loop_
_entity.id
_entity.type
_entity.pdbx_description
1 polymer ?
#
loop_
_entity_poly.entity_id
_entity_poly.type
_entity_poly.pdbx_seq_one_letter_code
_entity_poly.pdbx_strand_id
1 'polypeptide(L)' 'MITVDSTDGVRLAVHELGHPDPDARPLLLCHATGFHGRVWRALAEELPHRRCLAVDFRGYGDSTEQA' A
#
# COMPACT_ATOMS: atom_id res chain seq x y z
N MET A 1 -5.24 -4.31 6.36
CA MET A 1 -5.31 -3.06 5.59
C MET A 1 -5.42 -1.92 6.58
N ILE A 2 -4.59 -0.90 6.43
CA ILE A 2 -4.58 0.32 7.23
C ILE A 2 -5.24 1.41 6.39
N THR A 3 -6.07 2.26 6.99
CA THR A 3 -6.64 3.43 6.33
C THR A 3 -5.99 4.69 6.90
N VAL A 4 -5.57 5.60 6.03
CA VAL A 4 -4.88 6.84 6.40
C VAL A 4 -5.61 8.03 5.79
N ASP A 5 -5.94 9.02 6.61
CA ASP A 5 -6.53 10.27 6.13
C ASP A 5 -5.50 11.07 5.30
N SER A 6 -5.96 11.65 4.20
CA SER A 6 -5.17 12.45 3.27
C SER A 6 -5.82 13.82 3.05
N THR A 7 -5.25 14.64 2.17
CA THR A 7 -5.83 15.94 1.81
C THR A 7 -7.15 15.76 1.06
N ASP A 8 -7.96 16.82 1.03
CA ASP A 8 -9.22 16.89 0.25
C ASP A 8 -10.28 15.85 0.66
N GLY A 9 -10.27 15.43 1.94
CA GLY A 9 -11.23 14.47 2.48
C GLY A 9 -11.04 13.03 1.97
N VAL A 10 -9.91 12.74 1.33
CA VAL A 10 -9.60 11.42 0.78
C VAL A 10 -9.05 10.51 1.87
N ARG A 11 -9.45 9.24 1.84
CA ARG A 11 -8.87 8.17 2.67
C ARG A 11 -8.08 7.21 1.79
N LEU A 12 -6.80 7.02 2.13
CA LEU A 12 -5.91 6.11 1.44
C LEU A 12 -5.91 4.73 2.09
N ALA A 13 -6.05 3.69 1.29
CA ALA A 13 -5.81 2.31 1.70
C ALA A 13 -4.32 1.97 1.58
N VAL A 14 -3.76 1.41 2.65
CA VAL A 14 -2.40 0.88 2.69
C VAL A 14 -2.47 -0.61 3.05
N HIS A 15 -1.96 -1.44 2.15
CA HIS A 15 -1.90 -2.89 2.31
C HIS A 15 -0.54 -3.28 2.85
N GLU A 16 -0.51 -4.00 3.95
CA GLU A 16 0.69 -4.70 4.39
C GLU A 16 0.75 -6.03 3.62
N LEU A 17 1.87 -6.28 2.93
CA LEU A 17 2.03 -7.41 2.01
C LEU A 17 3.19 -8.31 2.42
N GLY A 18 3.08 -9.59 2.06
CA GLY A 18 4.07 -10.63 2.40
C GLY A 18 3.92 -11.14 3.83
N HIS A 19 5.04 -11.63 4.37
CA HIS A 19 5.15 -12.13 5.74
C HIS A 19 6.17 -11.27 6.52
N PRO A 20 5.83 -10.01 6.84
CA PRO A 20 6.82 -9.08 7.39
C PRO A 20 7.20 -9.46 8.82
N ASP A 21 8.50 -9.40 9.11
CA ASP A 21 8.98 -9.14 10.47
C ASP A 21 8.43 -7.77 10.91
N PRO A 22 7.66 -7.67 12.02
CA PRO A 22 7.08 -6.40 12.48
C PRO A 22 8.11 -5.29 12.73
N ASP A 23 9.35 -5.66 13.07
CA ASP A 23 10.44 -4.74 13.37
C ASP A 23 11.30 -4.39 12.15
N ALA A 24 11.02 -5.01 10.99
CA ALA A 24 11.73 -4.72 9.76
C ALA A 24 11.51 -3.28 9.28
N ARG A 25 12.56 -2.70 8.69
CA ARG A 25 12.51 -1.34 8.14
C ARG A 25 11.41 -1.25 7.06
N PRO A 26 10.50 -0.27 7.15
CA PRO A 26 9.40 -0.14 6.19
C PRO A 26 9.91 0.21 4.79
N LEU A 27 9.21 -0.35 3.80
CA LEU A 27 9.35 -0.02 2.38
C LEU A 27 7.96 0.32 1.85
N LEU A 28 7.79 1.55 1.36
CA LEU A 28 6.57 1.99 0.71
C LEU A 28 6.62 1.63 -0.78
N LEU A 29 5.61 0.90 -1.25
CA LEU A 29 5.47 0.45 -2.63
C LEU A 29 4.38 1.26 -3.31
N CYS A 30 4.76 1.98 -4.36
CA CYS A 30 3.90 2.86 -5.15
C CYS A 30 3.60 2.19 -6.50
N HIS A 31 2.33 1.99 -6.83
CA HIS A 31 1.95 1.38 -8.11
C HIS A 31 1.95 2.40 -9.26
N ALA A 32 2.05 1.92 -10.50
CA ALA A 32 1.86 2.76 -11.68
C ALA A 32 0.36 3.03 -11.94
N THR A 33 0.05 4.03 -12.78
CA THR A 33 -1.31 4.32 -13.24
C THR A 33 -1.98 3.06 -13.81
N GLY A 34 -3.26 2.84 -13.47
CA GLY A 34 -4.04 1.67 -13.92
C GLY A 34 -3.90 0.42 -13.05
N PHE A 35 -3.14 0.49 -11.95
CA PHE A 35 -2.99 -0.58 -10.96
C PHE A 35 -3.53 -0.17 -9.57
N HIS A 36 -3.33 -1.05 -8.59
CA HIS A 36 -3.51 -0.81 -7.15
C HIS A 36 -2.37 -1.48 -6.37
N GLY A 37 -2.18 -1.14 -5.11
CA GLY A 37 -1.08 -1.57 -4.24
C GLY A 37 -0.88 -3.09 -4.16
N ARG A 38 -1.95 -3.91 -4.23
CA ARG A 38 -1.81 -5.39 -4.19
C ARG A 38 -1.06 -6.00 -5.38
N VAL A 39 -0.78 -5.25 -6.46
CA VAL A 39 0.05 -5.74 -7.59
C VAL A 39 1.43 -6.19 -7.13
N TRP A 40 1.93 -5.64 -6.02
CA TRP A 40 3.25 -5.95 -5.48
C TRP A 40 3.31 -7.20 -4.62
N ARG A 41 2.22 -7.96 -4.45
CA ARG A 41 2.19 -9.11 -3.53
C ARG A 41 3.31 -10.11 -3.79
N ALA A 42 3.52 -10.50 -5.06
CA ALA A 42 4.58 -11.44 -5.41
C ALA A 42 5.98 -10.91 -5.09
N LEU A 43 6.24 -9.61 -5.34
CA LEU A 43 7.51 -8.98 -4.96
C LEU A 43 7.70 -8.95 -3.44
N ALA A 44 6.63 -8.69 -2.69
CA ALA A 44 6.71 -8.60 -1.23
C ALA A 44 7.10 -9.94 -0.57
N GLU A 45 6.70 -11.08 -1.14
CA GLU A 45 7.12 -12.41 -0.67
C GLU A 45 8.65 -12.61 -0.78
N GLU A 46 9.28 -12.00 -1.78
CA GLU A 46 10.73 -12.06 -2.01
C GLU A 46 11.53 -11.07 -1.13
N LEU A 47 10.84 -10.26 -0.31
CA LEU A 47 11.44 -9.24 0.55
C LEU A 47 11.13 -9.48 2.05
N PRO A 48 11.43 -10.67 2.61
CA PRO A 48 11.06 -11.03 3.99
C PRO A 48 11.72 -10.15 5.07
N HIS A 49 12.80 -9.45 4.70
CA HIS A 49 13.55 -8.54 5.57
C HIS A 49 13.05 -7.09 5.50
N ARG A 50 11.93 -6.83 4.81
CA ARG A 50 11.31 -5.52 4.69
C ARG A 50 9.84 -5.60 5.09
N ARG A 51 9.39 -4.57 5.79
CA ARG A 51 7.96 -4.37 6.04
C ARG A 51 7.34 -3.65 4.83
N CYS A 52 6.82 -4.43 3.90
CA CYS A 52 6.26 -3.95 2.63
C CYS A 52 4.86 -3.36 2.84
N LEU A 53 4.75 -2.03 2.70
CA LEU A 53 3.50 -1.28 2.75
C LEU A 53 3.17 -0.81 1.33
N ALA A 54 2.09 -1.29 0.73
CA ALA A 54 1.67 -0.90 -0.60
C ALA A 54 0.45 0.02 -0.53
N VAL A 55 0.61 1.24 -1.00
CA VAL A 55 -0.46 2.24 -1.00
C VAL A 55 -1.31 2.09 -2.26
N ASP A 56 -2.62 2.24 -2.13
CA ASP A 56 -3.51 2.55 -3.24
C ASP A 56 -3.57 4.08 -3.37
N PHE A 57 -3.17 4.63 -4.52
CA PHE A 57 -3.26 6.08 -4.72
C PHE A 57 -4.73 6.56 -4.74
N ARG A 58 -4.94 7.87 -4.54
CA ARG A 58 -6.28 8.50 -4.55
C ARG A 58 -7.10 8.07 -5.77
N GLY A 59 -8.33 7.58 -5.54
CA GLY A 59 -9.22 7.10 -6.60
C GLY A 59 -8.85 5.75 -7.23
N TYR A 60 -7.87 5.03 -6.68
CA TYR A 60 -7.49 3.69 -7.11
C TYR A 60 -7.75 2.67 -5.99
N GLY A 61 -7.98 1.41 -6.38
CA GLY A 61 -8.11 0.30 -5.45
C GLY A 61 -9.19 0.55 -4.39
N ASP A 62 -8.81 0.40 -3.12
CA ASP A 62 -9.70 0.60 -1.97
C ASP A 62 -9.60 2.04 -1.38
N SER A 63 -8.81 2.93 -2.00
CA SER A 63 -8.75 4.35 -1.63
C SER A 63 -9.96 5.10 -2.17
N THR A 64 -10.45 6.08 -1.41
CA THR A 64 -11.54 6.92 -1.90
C THR A 64 -11.04 7.88 -2.99
N GLU A 65 -11.95 8.31 -3.84
CA GLU A 65 -11.76 9.50 -4.67
C GLU A 65 -12.08 10.78 -3.88
N GLN A 66 -11.78 11.92 -4.47
CA GLN A 66 -12.23 13.20 -3.93
C GLN A 66 -13.74 13.31 -4.18
N ALA A 67 -14.49 13.65 -3.12
CA ALA A 67 -15.92 13.91 -3.22
C ALA A 67 -16.22 15.19 -4.01
#